data_AF-G8SF28-F1
#
_entry.id   AF-G8SF28-F1
#
_cell.length_a   1.000
_cell.length_b   1.000
_cell.length_c   1.000
_cell.angle_alpha   90.00
_cell.angle_beta   90.00
_cell.angle_gamma   90.00
#
_symmetry.space_group_name_H-M   'P 1'
#
loop_
_entity.id
_entity.type
_entity.pdbx_description
1 polymer ?
#
loop_
_entity_poly.entity_id
_entity_poly.type
_entity_poly.pdbx_seq_one_letter_code
_entity_poly.pdbx_strand_id
1 'polypeptide(L)'
;MSSGFLYAIKFSNGVIKVGSTRTPQARLRTHAGEAAGFGHQVLDQWLSDEHDGYQSTEQTLIAQMTFLACQRHRREYFQHVNWDQVLRVAKTVVANHVAGRWTTVPLEHGRFTMADVAAMHPQFERSYLHQGCIYDQFARSIDRREFVMSPAQIKTLLDMHADLPGPFTGTPSASLRHRMERRAAA
;
A
#
# COMPACT_ATOMS: atom_id res chain seq x y z
N MET A 1 -23.38 5.29 -15.10
CA MET A 1 -22.21 5.11 -14.23
C MET A 1 -21.14 6.09 -14.69
N SER A 2 -20.28 6.59 -13.81
CA SER A 2 -19.20 7.49 -14.25
C SER A 2 -17.93 6.71 -14.52
N SER A 3 -17.44 6.79 -15.75
CA SER A 3 -16.15 6.28 -16.16
C SER A 3 -15.02 7.26 -15.82
N GLY A 4 -13.80 6.74 -15.77
CA GLY A 4 -12.58 7.51 -15.57
C GLY A 4 -11.35 6.63 -15.60
N PHE A 5 -10.23 7.20 -15.15
CA PHE A 5 -8.91 6.61 -15.22
C PHE A 5 -8.28 6.56 -13.83
N LEU A 6 -7.41 5.57 -13.62
CA LEU A 6 -6.40 5.60 -12.56
C LEU A 6 -5.06 6.02 -13.14
N TYR A 7 -4.26 6.68 -12.32
CA TYR A 7 -2.90 7.03 -12.66
C TYR A 7 -1.94 6.80 -11.50
N ALA A 8 -0.66 6.64 -11.86
CA ALA A 8 0.46 6.72 -10.94
C ALA A 8 1.52 7.66 -11.54
N ILE A 9 2.19 8.45 -10.70
CA ILE A 9 3.22 9.41 -11.10
C ILE A 9 4.39 9.25 -10.15
N LYS A 10 5.60 9.13 -10.69
CA LYS A 10 6.84 9.13 -9.92
C LYS A 10 7.53 10.48 -10.08
N PHE A 11 7.86 11.11 -8.97
CA PHE A 11 8.58 12.37 -8.93
C PHE A 11 10.08 12.15 -8.69
N SER A 12 10.90 13.14 -9.06
CA SER A 12 12.36 13.09 -8.91
C SER A 12 12.86 13.01 -7.47
N ASN A 13 12.04 13.40 -6.49
CA ASN A 13 12.34 13.27 -5.07
C ASN A 13 11.99 11.89 -4.48
N GLY A 14 11.65 10.91 -5.32
CA GLY A 14 11.31 9.55 -4.89
C GLY A 14 9.88 9.40 -4.35
N VAL A 15 9.07 10.45 -4.35
CA VAL A 15 7.64 10.37 -4.05
C VAL A 15 6.90 9.76 -5.23
N ILE A 16 5.96 8.87 -4.94
CA ILE A 16 5.00 8.33 -5.89
C ILE A 16 3.60 8.82 -5.50
N LYS A 17 2.89 9.44 -6.44
CA LYS A 17 1.48 9.76 -6.31
C LYS A 17 0.63 8.75 -7.06
N VAL A 18 -0.46 8.29 -6.47
CA VAL A 18 -1.52 7.57 -7.18
C VAL A 18 -2.82 8.35 -7.07
N GLY A 19 -3.70 8.19 -8.05
CA GLY A 19 -5.03 8.75 -7.93
C GLY A 19 -5.92 8.45 -9.13
N SER A 20 -7.04 9.17 -9.20
CA SER A 20 -8.06 8.99 -10.23
C SER A 20 -8.47 10.31 -10.90
N THR A 21 -8.95 10.24 -12.14
CA THR A 21 -9.35 11.43 -12.91
C THR A 21 -10.26 11.07 -14.09
N ARG A 22 -11.07 12.04 -14.55
CA ARG A 22 -11.78 11.96 -15.84
C ARG A 22 -11.03 12.69 -16.97
N THR A 23 -10.07 13.54 -16.62
CA THR A 23 -9.33 14.40 -17.55
C THR A 23 -7.82 14.17 -17.38
N PRO A 24 -7.29 13.01 -17.84
CA PRO A 24 -5.92 12.60 -17.52
C PRO A 24 -4.87 13.61 -17.99
N GLN A 25 -5.00 14.15 -19.20
CA GLN A 25 -4.05 15.14 -19.73
C GLN A 25 -3.97 16.41 -18.87
N ALA A 26 -5.13 16.97 -18.48
CA ALA A 26 -5.19 18.16 -17.64
C ALA A 26 -4.62 17.87 -16.25
N ARG A 27 -4.99 16.73 -15.65
CA ARG A 27 -4.55 16.34 -14.31
C ARG A 27 -3.04 16.08 -14.24
N LEU A 28 -2.48 15.39 -15.23
CA LEU A 28 -1.03 15.14 -15.32
C LEU A 28 -0.26 16.45 -15.51
N ARG A 29 -0.76 17.38 -16.34
CA ARG A 29 -0.15 18.71 -16.51
C ARG A 29 -0.16 19.51 -15.21
N THR A 30 -1.27 19.50 -14.47
CA THR A 30 -1.35 20.14 -13.15
C THR A 30 -0.30 19.58 -12.20
N HIS A 31 -0.19 18.25 -12.08
CA HIS A 31 0.80 17.63 -11.19
C HIS A 31 2.24 17.94 -11.61
N ALA A 32 2.54 17.98 -12.91
CA ALA A 32 3.85 18.39 -13.40
C ALA A 32 4.17 19.86 -13.06
N GLY A 33 3.21 20.77 -13.25
CA GLY A 33 3.36 22.18 -12.90
C GLY A 33 3.52 22.41 -11.39
N GLU A 34 2.72 21.73 -10.57
CA GLU A 34 2.83 21.78 -9.12
C GLU A 34 4.20 21.26 -8.65
N ALA A 35 4.66 20.11 -9.17
CA ALA A 35 5.97 19.57 -8.82
C ALA A 35 7.11 20.51 -9.21
N ALA A 36 7.03 21.12 -10.41
CA ALA A 36 8.03 22.08 -10.88
C ALA A 36 8.13 23.32 -9.96
N GLY A 37 7.00 23.79 -9.42
CA GLY A 37 6.97 24.86 -8.43
C GLY A 37 7.74 24.56 -7.14
N PHE A 38 7.98 23.27 -6.84
CA PHE A 38 8.80 22.81 -5.71
C PHE A 38 10.22 22.34 -6.14
N GLY A 39 10.64 22.60 -7.38
CA GLY A 39 11.94 22.15 -7.89
C GLY A 39 12.01 20.64 -8.13
N HIS A 40 10.88 19.98 -8.35
CA HIS A 40 10.79 18.56 -8.67
C HIS A 40 10.22 18.35 -10.07
N GLN A 41 10.49 17.20 -10.67
CA GLN A 41 9.97 16.85 -11.99
C GLN A 41 9.30 15.48 -11.96
N VAL A 42 8.38 15.25 -12.90
CA VAL A 42 7.81 13.93 -13.17
C VAL A 42 8.86 13.11 -13.93
N LEU A 43 9.25 11.97 -13.37
CA LEU A 43 10.18 11.02 -14.01
C LEU A 43 9.44 9.97 -14.83
N ASP A 44 8.40 9.38 -14.24
CA ASP A 44 7.62 8.31 -14.84
C ASP A 44 6.13 8.54 -14.57
N GLN A 45 5.29 8.07 -15.49
CA GLN A 45 3.84 8.09 -15.33
C GLN A 45 3.21 6.82 -15.90
N TRP A 46 2.11 6.40 -15.28
CA TRP A 46 1.25 5.32 -15.76
C TRP A 46 -0.20 5.77 -15.70
N LEU A 47 -0.98 5.34 -16.68
CA LEU A 47 -2.41 5.61 -16.80
C LEU A 47 -3.10 4.28 -17.16
N SER A 48 -4.22 3.98 -16.51
CA SER A 48 -5.06 2.84 -16.89
C SER A 48 -5.84 3.12 -18.17
N ASP A 49 -6.51 2.11 -18.71
CA ASP A 49 -7.63 2.35 -19.63
C ASP A 49 -8.82 2.96 -18.88
N GLU A 50 -9.75 3.56 -19.63
CA GLU A 50 -10.99 4.09 -19.08
C GLU A 50 -11.88 2.96 -18.57
N HIS A 51 -12.43 3.11 -17.36
CA HIS A 51 -13.34 2.13 -16.76
C HIS A 51 -14.34 2.79 -15.81
N ASP A 52 -15.50 2.16 -15.66
CA ASP A 52 -16.47 2.52 -14.63
C ASP A 52 -15.91 2.26 -13.23
N GLY A 53 -16.45 2.91 -12.19
CA GLY A 53 -16.05 2.63 -10.81
C GLY A 53 -14.59 3.02 -10.48
N TYR A 54 -13.97 3.88 -11.29
CA TYR A 54 -12.58 4.33 -11.11
C TYR A 54 -12.33 4.93 -9.72
N GLN A 55 -13.31 5.58 -9.08
CA GLN A 55 -13.19 6.14 -7.73
C GLN A 55 -13.10 5.07 -6.63
N SER A 56 -13.93 4.01 -6.68
CA SER A 56 -13.83 2.90 -5.72
C SER A 56 -12.55 2.09 -5.94
N THR A 57 -12.13 1.98 -7.21
CA THR A 57 -10.88 1.35 -7.60
C THR A 57 -9.67 2.11 -7.07
N GLU A 58 -9.69 3.45 -7.09
CA GLU A 58 -8.68 4.32 -6.48
C GLU A 58 -8.55 4.07 -4.98
N GLN A 59 -9.67 3.94 -4.27
CA GLN A 59 -9.62 3.66 -2.83
C GLN A 59 -8.95 2.33 -2.52
N THR A 60 -9.20 1.32 -3.34
CA THR A 60 -8.53 0.02 -3.25
C THR A 60 -7.03 0.18 -3.51
N LEU A 61 -6.65 0.92 -4.55
CA LEU A 61 -5.24 1.20 -4.85
C LEU A 61 -4.54 1.93 -3.71
N ILE A 62 -5.16 2.97 -3.14
CA ILE A 62 -4.61 3.72 -2.00
C ILE A 62 -4.45 2.84 -0.77
N ALA A 63 -5.41 1.96 -0.48
CA ALA A 63 -5.32 1.01 0.61
C ALA A 63 -4.12 0.07 0.42
N GLN A 64 -3.99 -0.52 -0.77
CA GLN A 64 -2.85 -1.37 -1.11
C GLN A 64 -1.51 -0.63 -1.01
N MET A 65 -1.43 0.57 -1.57
CA MET A 65 -0.24 1.41 -1.51
C MET A 65 0.12 1.84 -0.08
N THR A 66 -0.88 1.98 0.79
CA THR A 66 -0.62 2.28 2.21
C THR A 66 0.16 1.13 2.86
N PHE A 67 -0.20 -0.13 2.59
CA PHE A 67 0.55 -1.30 3.08
C PHE A 67 1.94 -1.44 2.45
N LEU A 68 2.09 -1.04 1.18
CA LEU A 68 3.37 -1.12 0.48
C LEU A 68 4.39 -0.07 0.94
N ALA A 69 3.93 1.12 1.31
CA ALA A 69 4.81 2.26 1.53
C ALA A 69 5.38 2.33 2.93
N CYS A 70 6.69 2.52 3.07
CA CYS A 70 7.29 2.80 4.37
C CYS A 70 6.80 4.11 4.97
N GLN A 71 6.55 5.11 4.11
CA GLN A 71 6.13 6.44 4.52
C GLN A 71 5.01 6.98 3.63
N ARG A 72 4.09 7.71 4.26
CA ARG A 72 2.96 8.35 3.61
C ARG A 72 2.89 9.81 4.04
N HIS A 73 3.01 10.73 3.08
CA HIS A 73 2.99 12.18 3.34
C HIS A 73 1.57 12.75 3.28
N ARG A 74 0.70 12.15 2.47
CA ARG A 74 -0.75 12.45 2.33
C ARG A 74 -1.48 11.20 1.85
N ARG A 75 -2.81 11.22 1.77
CA ARG A 75 -3.63 10.06 1.35
C ARG A 75 -3.12 9.37 0.06
N GLU A 76 -2.61 10.16 -0.88
CA GLU A 76 -2.25 9.73 -2.23
C GLU A 76 -0.75 9.75 -2.52
N TYR A 77 0.11 10.06 -1.54
CA TYR A 77 1.55 10.29 -1.76
C TYR A 77 2.39 9.35 -0.88
N PHE A 78 3.19 8.52 -1.53
CA PHE A 78 3.93 7.41 -0.95
C PHE A 78 5.42 7.58 -1.22
N GLN A 79 6.26 7.25 -0.24
CA GLN A 79 7.72 7.27 -0.37
C GLN A 79 8.32 5.91 -0.06
N HIS A 80 9.55 5.71 -0.55
CA HIS A 80 10.31 4.47 -0.39
C HIS A 80 9.57 3.23 -0.91
N VAL A 81 8.87 3.37 -2.04
CA VAL A 81 8.24 2.25 -2.76
C VAL A 81 8.91 2.06 -4.10
N ASN A 82 9.14 0.81 -4.49
CA ASN A 82 9.63 0.48 -5.82
C ASN A 82 8.56 0.76 -6.89
N TRP A 83 8.93 1.49 -7.94
CA TRP A 83 8.00 1.89 -9.01
C TRP A 83 7.34 0.70 -9.72
N ASP A 84 8.09 -0.35 -10.05
CA ASP A 84 7.54 -1.54 -10.73
C ASP A 84 6.53 -2.27 -9.85
N GLN A 85 6.74 -2.27 -8.53
CA GLN A 85 5.78 -2.82 -7.57
C GLN A 85 4.48 -2.00 -7.56
N VAL A 86 4.57 -0.67 -7.62
CA VAL A 86 3.37 0.19 -7.77
C VAL A 86 2.61 -0.15 -9.04
N LEU A 87 3.31 -0.29 -10.17
CA LEU A 87 2.66 -0.62 -11.43
C LEU A 87 1.98 -1.99 -11.40
N ARG A 88 2.62 -3.00 -10.79
CA ARG A 88 2.02 -4.33 -10.63
C ARG A 88 0.73 -4.26 -9.80
N VAL A 89 0.75 -3.54 -8.68
CA VAL A 89 -0.44 -3.38 -7.83
C VAL A 89 -1.53 -2.61 -8.57
N ALA A 90 -1.20 -1.48 -9.19
CA ALA A 90 -2.17 -0.66 -9.91
C ALA A 90 -2.85 -1.43 -11.05
N LYS A 91 -2.07 -2.16 -11.87
CA LYS A 91 -2.60 -3.02 -12.94
C LYS A 91 -3.48 -4.14 -12.40
N THR A 92 -3.07 -4.78 -11.30
CA THR A 92 -3.84 -5.86 -10.67
C THR A 92 -5.18 -5.37 -10.13
N VAL A 93 -5.18 -4.22 -9.46
CA VAL A 93 -6.40 -3.59 -8.94
C VAL A 93 -7.37 -3.27 -10.07
N VAL A 94 -6.90 -2.65 -11.16
CA VAL A 94 -7.74 -2.35 -12.34
C VAL A 94 -8.25 -3.63 -13.00
N ALA A 95 -7.36 -4.59 -13.31
CA ALA A 95 -7.73 -5.81 -14.01
C ALA A 95 -8.80 -6.61 -13.26
N ASN A 96 -8.71 -6.64 -11.94
CA ASN A 96 -9.68 -7.38 -11.17
C ASN A 96 -10.99 -6.61 -10.96
N HIS A 97 -10.97 -5.29 -10.89
CA HIS A 97 -12.19 -4.47 -10.91
C HIS A 97 -12.96 -4.68 -12.22
N VAL A 98 -12.27 -4.59 -13.35
CA VAL A 98 -12.86 -4.82 -14.69
C VAL A 98 -13.42 -6.23 -14.82
N ALA A 99 -12.77 -7.23 -14.22
CA ALA A 99 -13.24 -8.61 -14.21
C ALA A 99 -14.37 -8.88 -13.20
N GLY A 100 -14.84 -7.88 -12.44
CA GLY A 100 -15.84 -8.07 -11.39
C GLY A 100 -15.38 -8.95 -10.23
N ARG A 101 -14.07 -9.14 -10.06
CA ARG A 101 -13.48 -10.02 -9.03
C ARG A 101 -13.36 -9.37 -7.66
N TRP A 102 -13.65 -8.07 -7.53
CA TRP A 102 -13.70 -7.38 -6.25
C TRP A 102 -15.11 -6.89 -6.00
N THR A 103 -15.76 -7.45 -5.00
CA THR A 103 -16.78 -6.73 -4.26
C THR A 103 -16.04 -5.73 -3.39
N THR A 104 -16.25 -4.44 -3.60
CA THR A 104 -15.75 -3.37 -2.74
C THR A 104 -15.86 -3.81 -1.28
N VAL A 105 -14.73 -4.04 -0.61
CA VAL A 105 -14.72 -4.05 0.85
C VAL A 105 -14.84 -2.58 1.21
N PRO A 106 -16.00 -2.11 1.71
CA PRO A 106 -16.13 -0.71 2.06
C PRO A 106 -15.03 -0.39 3.07
N LEU A 107 -14.23 0.64 2.82
CA LEU A 107 -13.32 1.21 3.82
C LEU A 107 -14.09 1.93 4.93
N GLU A 108 -15.27 1.43 5.29
CA GLU A 108 -16.01 1.89 6.44
C GLU A 108 -15.32 1.35 7.68
N HIS A 109 -14.50 2.21 8.28
CA HIS A 109 -13.94 2.01 9.63
C HIS A 109 -12.93 0.86 9.76
N GLY A 110 -11.85 0.93 8.98
CA GLY A 110 -10.50 0.62 9.48
C GLY A 110 -10.29 -0.77 10.08
N ARG A 111 -10.82 -1.84 9.46
CA ARG A 111 -10.45 -3.22 9.81
C ARG A 111 -10.21 -4.01 8.54
N PHE A 112 -8.94 -4.35 8.30
CA PHE A 112 -8.57 -5.46 7.44
C PHE A 112 -8.27 -6.66 8.34
N THR A 113 -8.60 -7.87 7.92
CA THR A 113 -8.08 -9.09 8.54
C THR A 113 -6.83 -9.55 7.80
N MET A 114 -6.00 -10.38 8.44
CA MET A 114 -4.89 -11.04 7.74
C MET A 114 -5.38 -11.97 6.61
N ALA A 115 -6.60 -12.51 6.73
CA ALA A 115 -7.22 -13.27 5.66
C ALA A 115 -7.53 -12.38 4.46
N ASP A 116 -7.96 -11.13 4.68
CA ASP A 116 -8.16 -10.16 3.59
C ASP A 116 -6.82 -9.84 2.93
N VAL A 117 -5.78 -9.54 3.71
CA VAL A 117 -4.44 -9.22 3.16
C VAL A 117 -3.84 -10.42 2.41
N ALA A 118 -3.98 -11.65 2.93
CA ALA A 118 -3.51 -12.87 2.29
C ALA A 118 -4.31 -13.20 1.02
N ALA A 119 -5.63 -13.03 1.03
CA ALA A 119 -6.49 -13.19 -0.14
C ALA A 119 -6.21 -12.13 -1.21
N MET A 120 -5.83 -10.90 -0.80
CA MET A 120 -5.44 -9.82 -1.70
C MET A 120 -4.11 -10.11 -2.41
N HIS A 121 -3.20 -10.90 -1.84
CA HIS A 121 -1.86 -11.12 -2.38
C HIS A 121 -1.29 -12.53 -2.19
N PRO A 122 -1.76 -13.55 -2.94
CA PRO A 122 -1.17 -14.89 -2.92
C PRO A 122 0.28 -14.94 -3.45
N GLN A 123 0.80 -13.86 -4.06
CA GLN A 123 2.15 -13.80 -4.63
C GLN A 123 3.15 -13.00 -3.76
N PHE A 124 2.73 -12.50 -2.58
CA PHE A 124 3.57 -11.64 -1.74
C PHE A 124 4.69 -12.39 -0.99
N GLU A 125 4.68 -13.73 -0.99
CA GLU A 125 5.61 -14.55 -0.20
C GLU A 125 7.09 -14.46 -0.63
N ARG A 126 7.45 -13.84 -1.77
CA ARG A 126 8.80 -13.97 -2.35
C ARG A 126 9.62 -12.68 -2.52
N SER A 127 9.11 -11.51 -2.14
CA SER A 127 9.85 -10.24 -2.29
C SER A 127 10.38 -9.71 -0.95
N TYR A 128 11.57 -10.19 -0.56
CA TYR A 128 12.20 -10.03 0.75
C TYR A 128 12.59 -8.60 1.17
N LEU A 129 12.56 -7.60 0.28
CA LEU A 129 13.09 -6.26 0.58
C LEU A 129 12.12 -5.31 1.33
N HIS A 130 10.83 -5.65 1.47
CA HIS A 130 9.82 -4.75 2.07
C HIS A 130 9.29 -5.19 3.44
N GLN A 131 9.81 -6.29 3.97
CA GLN A 131 9.35 -6.88 5.23
C GLN A 131 9.47 -5.91 6.41
N GLY A 132 10.58 -5.18 6.55
CA GLY A 132 10.78 -4.25 7.68
C GLY A 132 9.72 -3.14 7.79
N CYS A 133 9.33 -2.52 6.68
CA CYS A 133 8.33 -1.46 6.69
C CYS A 133 6.90 -1.98 6.90
N ILE A 134 6.60 -3.17 6.36
CA ILE A 134 5.31 -3.82 6.59
C ILE A 134 5.14 -4.14 8.07
N TYR A 135 6.19 -4.63 8.77
CA TYR A 135 6.10 -4.87 10.22
C TYR A 135 5.94 -3.59 11.01
N ASP A 136 6.71 -2.55 10.69
CA ASP A 136 6.66 -1.30 11.43
C ASP A 136 5.29 -0.60 11.27
N GLN A 137 4.68 -0.71 10.09
CA GLN A 137 3.30 -0.29 9.88
C GLN A 137 2.28 -1.19 10.59
N PHE A 138 2.41 -2.51 10.44
CA PHE A 138 1.51 -3.48 11.04
C PHE A 138 1.45 -3.33 12.56
N ALA A 139 2.63 -3.17 13.16
CA ALA A 139 2.82 -2.81 14.55
C ALA A 139 2.11 -1.52 14.98
N ARG A 140 2.32 -0.44 14.23
CA ARG A 140 1.65 0.85 14.49
C ARG A 140 0.14 0.72 14.36
N SER A 141 -0.34 -0.15 13.48
CA SER A 141 -1.76 -0.39 13.30
C SER A 141 -2.35 -1.29 14.39
N ILE A 142 -1.59 -2.25 14.93
CA ILE A 142 -1.93 -2.97 16.18
C ILE A 142 -2.01 -1.99 17.36
N ASP A 143 -1.04 -1.09 17.51
CA ASP A 143 -1.01 -0.08 18.58
C ASP A 143 -2.19 0.90 18.47
N ARG A 144 -2.54 1.31 17.26
CA ARG A 144 -3.72 2.16 16.98
C ARG A 144 -5.07 1.44 17.06
N ARG A 145 -5.08 0.14 17.36
CA ARG A 145 -6.27 -0.74 17.34
C ARG A 145 -7.01 -0.74 15.99
N GLU A 146 -6.28 -0.47 14.91
CA GLU A 146 -6.75 -0.61 13.53
C GLU A 146 -6.85 -2.11 13.15
N PHE A 147 -6.14 -2.98 13.89
CA PHE A 147 -6.26 -4.43 13.78
C PHE A 147 -6.57 -5.04 15.15
N VAL A 148 -7.52 -5.97 15.17
CA VAL A 148 -7.79 -6.83 16.33
C VAL A 148 -7.17 -8.19 16.04
N MET A 149 -6.09 -8.51 16.75
CA MET A 149 -5.45 -9.82 16.69
C MET A 149 -5.48 -10.45 18.08
N SER A 150 -5.72 -11.75 18.12
CA SER A 150 -5.54 -12.51 19.35
C SER A 150 -4.05 -12.60 19.70
N PRO A 151 -3.70 -12.77 20.99
CA PRO A 151 -2.34 -13.05 21.41
C PRO A 151 -1.66 -14.18 20.62
N ALA A 152 -2.40 -15.24 20.30
CA ALA A 152 -1.92 -16.36 19.49
C ALA A 152 -1.53 -15.94 18.06
N GLN A 153 -2.34 -15.11 17.41
CA GLN A 153 -2.05 -14.61 16.06
C GLN A 153 -0.82 -13.70 16.05
N ILE A 154 -0.64 -12.87 17.08
CA ILE A 154 0.56 -12.03 17.24
C ILE A 154 1.80 -12.92 17.40
N LYS A 155 1.71 -13.98 18.21
CA LYS A 155 2.80 -14.94 18.41
C LYS A 155 3.16 -15.70 17.14
N THR A 156 2.17 -16.23 16.40
CA THR A 156 2.42 -16.91 15.12
C THR A 156 3.15 -16.00 14.13
N LEU A 157 2.76 -14.73 14.06
CA LEU A 157 3.43 -13.76 13.20
C LEU A 157 4.89 -13.53 13.64
N LEU A 158 5.16 -13.40 14.94
CA LEU A 158 6.54 -13.27 15.45
C LEU A 158 7.39 -14.51 15.15
N ASP A 159 6.82 -15.72 15.33
CA ASP A 159 7.52 -16.99 15.14
C ASP A 159 7.88 -17.22 13.66
N MET A 160 6.99 -16.89 12.72
CA MET A 160 7.25 -16.99 11.27
C MET A 160 8.47 -16.17 10.79
N HIS A 161 8.93 -15.21 11.59
CA HIS A 161 10.03 -14.32 11.24
C HIS A 161 11.30 -14.53 12.06
N ALA A 162 11.25 -15.30 13.14
CA ALA A 162 12.43 -15.69 13.90
C ALA A 162 13.40 -16.55 13.06
N ASP A 163 12.88 -17.28 12.08
CA ASP A 163 13.63 -18.25 11.28
C ASP A 163 14.10 -17.71 9.91
N LEU A 164 13.92 -16.43 9.58
CA LEU A 164 14.36 -15.86 8.31
C LEU A 164 15.87 -15.52 8.35
N PRO A 165 16.73 -16.18 7.55
CA PRO A 165 18.16 -15.91 7.56
C PRO A 165 18.52 -14.64 6.75
N GLY A 166 19.31 -13.74 7.35
CA GLY A 166 20.06 -12.72 6.61
C GLY A 166 20.18 -11.34 7.30
N PRO A 167 21.22 -10.56 6.96
CA PRO A 167 21.51 -9.24 7.58
C PRO A 167 20.57 -8.10 7.15
N PHE A 168 19.56 -8.38 6.33
CA PHE A 168 18.57 -7.41 5.84
C PHE A 168 17.12 -7.83 6.11
N THR A 169 16.90 -8.76 7.04
CA THR A 169 15.57 -8.92 7.62
C THR A 169 15.31 -7.70 8.48
N GLY A 170 14.20 -7.02 8.23
CA GLY A 170 13.71 -6.02 9.16
C GLY A 170 13.29 -6.74 10.44
N THR A 171 14.24 -7.16 11.27
CA THR A 171 13.97 -7.54 12.65
C THR A 171 13.18 -6.37 13.22
N PRO A 172 11.96 -6.61 13.75
CA PRO A 172 11.22 -5.57 14.44
C PRO A 172 12.19 -4.90 15.41
N SER A 173 12.20 -3.56 15.45
CA SER A 173 13.06 -2.85 16.40
C SER A 173 12.88 -3.47 17.80
N ALA A 174 13.93 -3.52 18.62
CA ALA A 174 13.84 -4.16 19.94
C ALA A 174 12.64 -3.63 20.77
N SER A 175 12.32 -2.33 20.60
CA SER A 175 11.15 -1.69 21.20
C SER A 175 9.81 -2.17 20.63
N LEU A 176 9.77 -2.52 19.34
CA LEU A 176 8.60 -3.10 18.71
C LEU A 176 8.40 -4.56 19.13
N ARG A 177 9.47 -5.37 19.05
CA ARG A 177 9.43 -6.77 19.47
C ARG A 177 8.93 -6.90 20.92
N HIS A 178 9.49 -6.11 21.83
CA HIS A 178 9.07 -6.08 23.23
C HIS A 178 7.58 -5.69 23.41
N ARG A 179 7.06 -4.74 22.61
CA ARG A 179 5.64 -4.35 22.66
C ARG A 179 4.72 -5.48 22.19
N MET A 180 5.08 -6.16 21.10
CA MET A 180 4.31 -7.30 20.58
C MET A 180 4.33 -8.47 21.57
N GLU A 181 5.49 -8.77 22.18
CA GLU A 181 5.64 -9.81 23.20
C GLU A 181 4.79 -9.53 24.45
N ARG A 182 4.78 -8.30 24.98
CA ARG A 182 3.92 -7.94 26.12
C ARG A 182 2.43 -8.12 25.81
N ARG A 183 2.01 -7.85 24.58
CA ARG A 183 0.61 -7.98 24.15
C ARG A 183 0.23 -9.43 23.86
N ALA A 184 1.18 -10.27 23.46
CA ALA A 184 0.98 -11.71 23.32
C ALA A 184 0.90 -12.43 24.68
N ALA A 185 1.39 -11.81 25.75
CA ALA A 185 1.36 -12.35 27.12
C ALA A 185 0.18 -11.86 27.98
N ALA A 186 -0.61 -10.89 27.49
CA ALA A 186 -1.78 -10.32 28.16
C ALA A 186 -3.08 -10.96 27.64
#